data_AF-A0A524LE73-F1
#
_entry.id   AF-A0A524LE73-F1
#
_cell.length_a   1.000
_cell.length_b   1.000
_cell.length_c   1.000
_cell.angle_alpha   90.00
_cell.angle_beta   90.00
_cell.angle_gamma   90.00
#
_symmetry.space_group_name_H-M   'P 1'
#
loop_
_entity.id
_entity.type
_entity.pdbx_description
1 polymer ?
#
loop_
_entity_poly.entity_id
_entity_poly.type
_entity_poly.pdbx_seq_one_letter_code
_entity_poly.pdbx_strand_id
1 'polypeptide(L)'
;MNGIHDMGGMDGFGPVEIEPDEPVFHQRWEARVFGMNLFFTSNVDAGRHTIECIAPAAIRKALDRRGLDRTGHLAYYLPIGSPLVQMREAAVATVAAYLEAFAVIGVQAVTVHANWPPSFFPVQAGVGWQIESLQAIL
;
A
#
# COMPACT_ATOMS: atom_id res chain seq x y z
N MET A 1 7.44 7.55 20.22
CA MET A 1 6.55 7.46 19.05
C MET A 1 5.91 8.82 18.94
N ASN A 2 6.38 9.63 17.98
CA ASN A 2 5.94 11.00 17.67
C ASN A 2 6.55 11.35 16.29
N GLY A 3 6.45 10.41 15.34
CA GLY A 3 6.98 10.60 13.99
C GLY A 3 5.92 11.20 13.07
N ILE A 4 6.30 11.69 11.89
CA ILE A 4 5.35 12.25 10.90
C ILE A 4 4.26 11.26 10.44
N HIS A 5 4.47 9.96 10.65
CA HIS A 5 3.50 8.90 10.33
C HIS A 5 2.62 8.50 11.51
N ASP A 6 2.81 9.11 12.67
CA ASP A 6 2.06 8.83 13.89
C ASP A 6 0.79 9.68 13.96
N MET A 7 -0.20 9.31 13.14
CA MET A 7 -1.45 10.08 12.95
C MET A 7 -2.50 9.85 14.06
N GLY A 8 -2.12 9.27 15.20
CA GLY A 8 -3.07 8.97 16.27
C GLY A 8 -2.50 8.29 17.52
N GLY A 9 -1.21 7.96 17.55
CA GLY A 9 -0.52 7.42 18.72
C GLY A 9 0.38 8.43 19.43
N MET A 10 0.43 9.69 18.97
CA MET A 10 1.14 10.76 19.67
C MET A 10 0.39 11.19 20.94
N ASP A 11 1.15 11.50 21.97
CA ASP A 11 0.61 12.09 23.19
C ASP A 11 0.00 13.48 22.89
N GLY A 12 -1.07 13.85 23.58
CA GLY A 12 -1.63 15.20 23.55
C GLY A 12 -3.00 15.37 22.87
N PHE A 13 -3.63 14.31 22.39
CA PHE A 13 -5.00 14.36 21.84
C PHE A 13 -6.12 14.33 22.90
N GLY A 14 -5.76 14.21 24.18
CA GLY A 14 -6.71 14.08 25.28
C GLY A 14 -7.10 12.62 25.55
N PRO A 15 -7.93 12.39 26.58
CA PRO A 15 -8.43 11.05 26.90
C PRO A 15 -9.36 10.53 25.80
N VAL A 16 -9.36 9.20 25.62
CA VAL A 16 -10.39 8.53 24.81
C VAL A 16 -11.69 8.55 25.63
N GLU A 17 -12.69 9.28 25.16
CA GLU A 17 -14.02 9.30 25.74
C GLU A 17 -14.75 7.99 25.41
N ILE A 18 -15.13 7.22 26.43
CA ILE A 18 -15.85 5.96 26.26
C ILE A 18 -17.35 6.25 26.41
N GLU A 19 -18.13 5.98 25.37
CA GLU A 19 -19.60 6.04 25.43
C GLU A 19 -20.13 4.77 26.13
N PRO A 20 -20.81 4.86 27.30
CA PRO A 20 -21.24 3.68 28.06
C PRO A 20 -22.18 2.73 27.29
N ASP A 21 -22.92 3.26 26.32
CA ASP A 21 -23.90 2.55 25.51
C ASP A 21 -23.64 2.78 24.00
N GLU A 22 -22.36 2.79 23.60
CA GLU A 22 -21.94 3.04 22.21
C GLU A 22 -22.76 2.19 21.23
N PRO A 23 -23.52 2.80 20.31
CA PRO A 23 -24.29 2.05 19.33
C PRO A 23 -23.33 1.37 18.35
N VAL A 24 -23.69 0.17 17.86
CA VAL A 24 -22.90 -0.55 16.84
C VAL A 24 -22.61 0.32 15.60
N PHE A 25 -23.55 1.22 15.27
CA PHE A 25 -23.40 2.25 14.24
C PHE A 25 -24.05 3.54 14.72
N HIS A 26 -23.29 4.64 14.80
CA HIS A 26 -23.78 5.98 15.15
C HIS A 26 -24.68 6.57 14.07
N GLN A 27 -24.42 6.22 12.81
CA GLN A 27 -25.19 6.70 11.67
C GLN A 27 -25.59 5.58 10.73
N ARG A 28 -26.76 5.73 10.09
CA ARG A 28 -27.31 4.72 9.17
C ARG A 28 -26.37 4.36 8.00
N TRP A 29 -25.52 5.30 7.57
CA TRP A 29 -24.59 5.05 6.46
C TRP A 29 -23.46 4.09 6.85
N GLU A 30 -23.07 4.03 8.13
CA GLU A 30 -21.98 3.17 8.61
C GLU A 30 -22.37 1.69 8.46
N ALA A 31 -23.59 1.33 8.86
CA ALA A 31 -24.13 -0.02 8.67
C ALA A 31 -24.19 -0.43 7.19
N ARG A 32 -24.49 0.53 6.29
CA ARG A 32 -24.53 0.28 4.84
C ARG A 32 -23.13 0.04 4.28
N VAL A 33 -22.16 0.88 4.63
CA VAL A 33 -20.77 0.73 4.20
C VAL A 33 -20.17 -0.57 4.74
N PHE A 34 -20.46 -0.90 6.00
CA PHE A 34 -20.05 -2.18 6.60
C PHE A 34 -20.64 -3.38 5.85
N GLY A 35 -21.94 -3.35 5.55
CA GLY A 35 -22.60 -4.40 4.76
C GLY A 35 -22.05 -4.51 3.33
N MET A 36 -21.75 -3.38 2.69
CA MET A 36 -21.07 -3.37 1.39
C MET A 36 -19.69 -4.01 1.48
N ASN A 37 -18.90 -3.63 2.49
CA ASN A 37 -17.59 -4.22 2.71
C ASN A 37 -17.69 -5.74 2.87
N LEU A 38 -18.55 -6.25 3.77
CA LEU A 38 -18.78 -7.68 3.94
C LEU A 38 -19.19 -8.41 2.65
N PHE A 39 -19.98 -7.76 1.79
CA PHE A 39 -20.42 -8.34 0.52
C PHE A 39 -19.28 -8.41 -0.52
N PHE A 40 -18.44 -7.37 -0.59
CA PHE A 40 -17.31 -7.33 -1.53
C PHE A 40 -16.07 -8.06 -1.02
N THR A 41 -15.94 -8.24 0.30
CA THR A 41 -14.90 -9.06 0.92
C THR A 41 -15.35 -10.52 0.94
N SER A 42 -15.09 -11.23 -0.14
CA SER A 42 -14.95 -12.69 -0.07
C SER A 42 -13.61 -13.05 0.60
N ASN A 43 -13.13 -14.29 0.49
CA ASN A 43 -11.77 -14.59 0.95
C ASN A 43 -10.74 -13.72 0.19
N VAL A 44 -9.62 -13.43 0.86
CA VAL A 44 -8.57 -12.53 0.33
C VAL A 44 -8.10 -12.97 -1.06
N ASP A 45 -8.02 -14.28 -1.30
CA ASP A 45 -7.57 -14.84 -2.58
C ASP A 45 -8.56 -14.55 -3.72
N ALA A 46 -9.87 -14.69 -3.49
CA ALA A 46 -10.90 -14.41 -4.48
C ALA A 46 -11.00 -12.91 -4.78
N GLY A 47 -10.85 -12.06 -3.75
CA GLY A 47 -10.70 -10.62 -3.93
C GLY A 47 -9.49 -10.26 -4.80
N ARG A 48 -8.32 -10.84 -4.49
CA ARG A 48 -7.08 -10.63 -5.26
C ARG A 48 -7.20 -11.14 -6.69
N HIS A 49 -7.73 -12.34 -6.90
CA HIS A 49 -7.93 -12.93 -8.22
C HIS A 49 -8.81 -12.04 -9.11
N THR A 50 -9.89 -11.47 -8.55
CA THR A 50 -10.77 -10.57 -9.28
C THR A 50 -10.03 -9.32 -9.76
N ILE A 51 -9.18 -8.74 -8.90
CA ILE A 51 -8.36 -7.57 -9.25
C ILE A 51 -7.32 -7.94 -10.32
N GLU A 52 -6.64 -9.07 -10.18
CA GLU A 52 -5.62 -9.55 -11.13
C GLU A 52 -6.18 -9.85 -12.53
N CYS A 53 -7.47 -10.17 -12.62
CA CYS A 53 -8.16 -10.37 -13.90
C CYS A 53 -8.53 -9.06 -14.62
N ILE A 54 -8.37 -7.89 -13.99
CA ILE A 54 -8.66 -6.61 -14.63
C ILE A 54 -7.52 -6.26 -15.59
N ALA A 55 -7.81 -6.24 -16.89
CA ALA A 55 -6.84 -5.82 -17.90
C ALA A 55 -6.36 -4.37 -17.64
N PRO A 56 -5.04 -4.11 -17.54
CA PRO A 56 -4.53 -2.76 -17.27
C PRO A 56 -5.00 -1.69 -18.28
N ALA A 57 -5.19 -2.07 -19.54
CA ALA A 57 -5.73 -1.17 -20.57
C ALA A 57 -7.20 -0.76 -20.32
N ALA A 58 -7.98 -1.60 -19.64
CA ALA A 58 -9.35 -1.26 -19.24
C ALA A 58 -9.35 -0.19 -18.14
N ILE A 59 -8.39 -0.25 -17.20
CA ILE A 59 -8.20 0.77 -16.17
C ILE A 59 -7.84 2.10 -16.82
N ARG A 60 -6.85 2.11 -17.73
CA ARG A 60 -6.49 3.31 -18.52
C ARG A 60 -7.72 3.95 -19.17
N LYS A 61 -8.47 3.17 -19.93
CA LYS A 61 -9.68 3.63 -20.63
C LYS A 61 -10.73 4.20 -19.67
N ALA A 62 -10.88 3.61 -18.48
CA ALA A 62 -11.84 4.07 -17.48
C ALA A 62 -11.42 5.41 -16.84
N LEU A 63 -10.12 5.61 -16.62
CA LEU A 63 -9.54 6.85 -16.12
C LEU A 63 -9.62 7.97 -17.17
N ASP A 64 -9.18 7.69 -18.39
CA ASP A 64 -9.16 8.67 -19.50
C ASP A 64 -10.58 9.19 -19.79
N ARG A 65 -11.60 8.31 -19.79
CA ARG A 65 -13.01 8.68 -19.96
C ARG A 65 -13.54 9.66 -18.91
N ARG A 66 -12.91 9.71 -17.74
CA ARG A 66 -13.31 10.56 -16.62
C ARG A 66 -12.37 11.76 -16.44
N GLY A 67 -11.35 11.89 -17.29
CA GLY A 67 -10.33 12.93 -17.15
C GLY A 67 -9.56 12.85 -15.84
N LEU A 68 -9.35 11.64 -15.30
CA LEU A 68 -8.63 11.43 -14.05
C LEU A 68 -7.15 11.16 -14.31
N ASP A 69 -6.28 11.89 -13.60
CA ASP A 69 -4.85 11.60 -13.53
C ASP A 69 -4.55 10.33 -12.73
N ARG A 70 -3.29 9.89 -12.79
CA ARG A 70 -2.87 8.60 -12.25
C ARG A 70 -1.48 8.63 -11.63
N THR A 71 -1.38 8.10 -10.42
CA THR A 71 -0.15 7.85 -9.66
C THR A 71 -0.15 6.41 -9.18
N GLY A 72 0.98 5.73 -9.35
CA GLY A 72 1.16 4.36 -8.85
C GLY A 72 1.57 4.35 -7.39
N HIS A 73 1.19 3.30 -6.69
CA HIS A 73 1.61 3.05 -5.32
C HIS A 73 1.97 1.57 -5.17
N LEU A 74 3.21 1.29 -4.79
CA LEU A 74 3.65 -0.07 -4.50
C LEU A 74 3.21 -0.48 -3.09
N ALA A 75 3.10 -1.79 -2.87
CA ALA A 75 2.69 -2.34 -1.59
C ALA A 75 3.62 -1.90 -0.44
N TYR A 76 3.04 -1.55 0.70
CA TYR A 76 3.79 -1.04 1.86
C TYR A 76 4.74 -2.07 2.49
N TYR A 77 4.44 -3.37 2.33
CA TYR A 77 5.21 -4.47 2.90
C TYR A 77 6.32 -4.97 1.97
N LEU A 78 6.58 -4.29 0.85
CA LEU A 78 7.56 -4.72 -0.13
C LEU A 78 8.99 -4.64 0.47
N PRO A 79 9.73 -5.76 0.59
CA PRO A 79 10.94 -5.81 1.38
C PRO A 79 12.21 -5.33 0.62
N ILE A 80 12.15 -4.18 -0.04
CA ILE A 80 13.25 -3.64 -0.87
C ILE A 80 14.52 -3.32 -0.07
N GLY A 81 14.40 -3.10 1.25
CA GLY A 81 15.51 -2.84 2.16
C GLY A 81 15.83 -3.99 3.09
N SER A 82 15.32 -5.20 2.80
CA SER A 82 15.54 -6.36 3.68
C SER A 82 17.03 -6.73 3.75
N PRO A 83 17.57 -7.11 4.92
CA PRO A 83 18.93 -7.66 5.02
C PRO A 83 19.07 -8.99 4.26
N LEU A 84 17.96 -9.70 4.00
CA LEU A 84 17.96 -10.96 3.27
C LEU A 84 17.91 -10.70 1.77
N VAL A 85 18.99 -11.04 1.06
CA VAL A 85 19.14 -10.76 -0.38
C VAL A 85 18.01 -11.37 -1.21
N GLN A 86 17.59 -12.61 -0.91
CA GLN A 86 16.52 -13.29 -1.63
C GLN A 86 15.18 -12.55 -1.51
N MET A 87 14.92 -11.90 -0.37
CA MET A 87 13.71 -11.10 -0.22
C MET A 87 13.78 -9.83 -1.07
N ARG A 88 14.96 -9.20 -1.17
CA ARG A 88 15.17 -8.03 -2.02
C ARG A 88 15.02 -8.39 -3.50
N GLU A 89 15.63 -9.47 -3.95
CA GLU A 89 15.52 -9.95 -5.33
C GLU A 89 14.06 -10.26 -5.71
N ALA A 90 13.32 -10.95 -4.84
CA ALA A 90 11.90 -11.21 -5.04
C ALA A 90 11.07 -9.92 -5.07
N ALA A 91 11.41 -8.95 -4.22
CA ALA A 91 10.77 -7.63 -4.22
C ALA A 91 11.02 -6.89 -5.53
N VAL A 92 12.26 -6.83 -6.00
CA VAL A 92 12.64 -6.19 -7.28
C VAL A 92 11.89 -6.83 -8.45
N ALA A 93 11.87 -8.16 -8.53
CA ALA A 93 11.14 -8.89 -9.57
C ALA A 93 9.63 -8.58 -9.53
N THR A 94 9.06 -8.51 -8.33
CA THR A 94 7.65 -8.13 -8.14
C THR A 94 7.42 -6.70 -8.64
N VAL A 95 8.27 -5.74 -8.26
CA VAL A 95 8.14 -4.35 -8.72
C VAL A 95 8.19 -4.25 -10.23
N ALA A 96 9.15 -4.91 -10.89
CA ALA A 96 9.27 -4.90 -12.33
C ALA A 96 7.96 -5.30 -13.03
N ALA A 97 7.32 -6.40 -12.57
CA ALA A 97 6.04 -6.85 -13.11
C ALA A 97 4.91 -5.81 -12.93
N TYR A 98 4.85 -5.13 -11.77
CA TYR A 98 3.85 -4.07 -11.55
C TYR A 98 4.14 -2.80 -12.34
N LEU A 99 5.42 -2.46 -12.57
CA LEU A 99 5.79 -1.31 -13.40
C LEU A 99 5.34 -1.50 -14.86
N GLU A 100 5.37 -2.71 -15.39
CA GLU A 100 4.79 -3.01 -16.72
C GLU A 100 3.28 -2.70 -16.76
N ALA A 101 2.54 -3.15 -15.75
CA ALA A 101 1.12 -2.86 -15.64
C ALA A 101 0.85 -1.35 -15.50
N PHE A 102 1.63 -0.64 -14.68
CA PHE A 102 1.55 0.81 -14.51
C PHE A 102 1.87 1.57 -15.80
N ALA A 103 2.86 1.10 -16.58
CA ALA A 103 3.19 1.68 -17.88
C ALA A 103 2.01 1.53 -18.85
N VAL A 104 1.35 0.37 -18.88
CA VAL A 104 0.12 0.18 -19.67
C VAL A 104 -1.00 1.09 -19.17
N ILE A 105 -1.15 1.25 -17.85
CA ILE A 105 -2.15 2.16 -17.29
C ILE A 105 -1.84 3.62 -17.65
N GLY A 106 -0.58 3.96 -17.96
CA GLY A 106 -0.11 5.30 -18.31
C GLY A 106 0.34 6.13 -17.10
N VAL A 107 0.72 5.46 -16.01
CA VAL A 107 1.23 6.08 -14.78
C VAL A 107 2.60 6.69 -15.05
N GLN A 108 2.81 7.95 -14.61
CA GLN A 108 4.08 8.65 -14.80
C GLN A 108 4.97 8.64 -13.54
N ALA A 109 4.35 8.50 -12.36
CA ALA A 109 5.06 8.48 -11.09
C ALA A 109 4.53 7.35 -10.22
N VAL A 110 5.46 6.61 -9.60
CA VAL A 110 5.16 5.50 -8.71
C VAL A 110 5.81 5.77 -7.37
N THR A 111 5.02 5.69 -6.31
CA THR A 111 5.49 5.85 -4.93
C THR A 111 5.84 4.49 -4.34
N VAL A 112 6.88 4.47 -3.51
CA VAL A 112 7.39 3.28 -2.83
C VAL A 112 7.61 3.60 -1.35
N HIS A 113 7.40 2.61 -0.49
CA HIS A 113 7.71 2.73 0.93
C HIS A 113 9.18 2.44 1.18
N ALA A 114 9.82 3.28 2.00
CA ALA A 114 11.15 2.99 2.52
C ALA A 114 11.07 1.82 3.52
N ASN A 115 12.02 0.91 3.45
CA ASN A 115 12.08 -0.25 4.33
C ASN A 115 13.31 -0.15 5.23
N TRP A 116 13.10 0.32 6.46
CA TRP A 116 14.17 0.54 7.44
C TRP A 116 14.68 -0.78 8.02
N PRO A 117 15.99 -0.91 8.26
CA PRO A 117 16.54 -2.13 8.80
C PRO A 117 16.11 -2.33 10.26
N PRO A 118 16.02 -3.59 10.73
CA PRO A 118 15.89 -3.88 12.16
C PRO A 118 17.01 -3.23 12.98
N SER A 119 16.74 -2.95 14.26
CA SER A 119 17.63 -2.17 15.14
C SER A 119 19.04 -2.76 15.35
N PHE A 120 19.24 -4.04 15.05
CA PHE A 120 20.55 -4.70 15.12
C PHE A 120 21.44 -4.51 13.89
N PHE A 121 20.97 -3.80 12.85
CA PHE A 121 21.78 -3.39 11.70
C PHE A 121 22.00 -1.88 11.67
N PRO A 122 23.17 -1.41 11.20
CA PRO A 122 23.39 0.02 10.99
C PRO A 122 22.42 0.61 9.96
N VAL A 123 21.95 1.84 10.20
CA VAL A 123 21.08 2.57 9.27
C VAL A 123 21.71 2.70 7.89
N GLN A 124 23.02 2.93 7.82
CA GLN A 124 23.78 3.07 6.57
C GLN A 124 23.72 1.80 5.72
N ALA A 125 23.75 0.62 6.36
CA ALA A 125 23.61 -0.65 5.64
C ALA A 125 22.19 -0.79 5.06
N GLY A 126 21.16 -0.46 5.84
CA GLY A 126 19.77 -0.45 5.37
C GLY A 126 19.51 0.54 4.23
N VAL A 127 20.16 1.70 4.23
CA VAL A 127 20.12 2.64 3.11
C VAL A 127 20.80 2.04 1.88
N GLY A 128 21.97 1.41 2.06
CA GLY A 128 22.70 0.74 0.97
C GLY A 128 21.87 -0.32 0.27
N TRP A 129 21.23 -1.23 1.02
CA TRP A 129 20.39 -2.29 0.44
C TRP A 129 19.17 -1.76 -0.30
N GLN A 130 18.56 -0.66 0.18
CA GLN A 130 17.46 -0.02 -0.54
C GLN A 130 17.94 0.59 -1.86
N ILE A 131 19.10 1.25 -1.84
CA ILE A 131 19.71 1.80 -3.07
C ILE A 131 19.98 0.68 -4.07
N GLU A 132 20.57 -0.44 -3.63
CA GLU A 132 20.81 -1.62 -4.49
C GLU A 132 19.52 -2.09 -5.17
N SER A 133 18.44 -2.27 -4.40
CA SER A 133 17.15 -2.70 -4.94
C SER A 133 16.56 -1.68 -5.92
N LEU A 134 16.62 -0.38 -5.60
CA LEU A 134 16.11 0.67 -6.48
C LEU A 134 16.91 0.78 -7.78
N GLN A 135 18.24 0.63 -7.70
CA GLN A 135 19.10 0.58 -8.88
C GLN A 135 18.80 -0.61 -9.78
N ALA A 136 18.38 -1.75 -9.21
CA ALA A 136 17.99 -2.91 -9.99
C ALA A 136 16.60 -2.79 -10.65
N ILE A 137 15.78 -1.82 -10.22
CA ILE A 137 14.44 -1.54 -10.76
C ILE A 137 14.51 -0.54 -11.94
N LEU A 138 15.45 0.40 -11.91
CA LEU A 138 15.63 1.47 -12.92
C LEU A 138 16.43 0.98 -14.14
#